data_AF-A0A929NY85-F1
#
_entry.id   AF-A0A929NY85-F1
#
_cell.length_a   1.000
_cell.length_b   1.000
_cell.length_c   1.000
_cell.angle_alpha   90.00
_cell.angle_beta   90.00
_cell.angle_gamma   90.00
#
_symmetry.space_group_name_H-M   'P 1'
#
loop_
_entity.id
_entity.type
_entity.pdbx_description
1 polymer ?
#
loop_
_entity_poly.entity_id
_entity_poly.type
_entity_poly.pdbx_seq_one_letter_code
_entity_poly.pdbx_strand_id
1 'polypeptide(L)'
;MLSFLFSRLFSTLIVILGVVTLVFLLIHLVPGDPVQAMLGESAKFADQEALRISLGLDQPLLVQWQSYMLGLLEGDLGNSLYSKGPIIDMIWERFPATLELALAGLLVALVLALPLGSIAALRKDSAYDNGSMVFALLGVSIPNFWLGPMLIYL
;
A
#
# COMPACT_ATOMS: atom_id res chain seq x y z
N MET A 1 11.03 27.74 -9.95
CA MET A 1 10.44 27.03 -8.78
C MET A 1 8.96 26.74 -8.99
N LEU A 2 8.10 27.72 -9.32
CA LEU A 2 6.67 27.48 -9.57
C LEU A 2 6.38 26.49 -10.72
N SER A 3 7.06 26.62 -11.86
CA SER A 3 6.93 25.66 -12.97
C SER A 3 7.34 24.22 -12.59
N PHE A 4 8.37 24.08 -11.74
CA PHE A 4 8.80 22.78 -11.23
C PHE A 4 7.77 22.16 -10.27
N LEU A 5 7.21 22.97 -9.35
CA LEU A 5 6.13 22.52 -8.46
C LEU A 5 4.90 22.08 -9.26
N PHE A 6 4.50 22.86 -10.27
CA PHE A 6 3.37 22.54 -11.13
C PHE A 6 3.62 21.24 -11.91
N SER A 7 4.81 21.08 -12.50
CA SER A 7 5.19 19.86 -13.20
C SER A 7 5.12 18.64 -12.29
N ARG A 8 5.62 18.73 -11.05
CA ARG A 8 5.53 17.63 -10.09
C ARG A 8 4.11 17.31 -9.67
N LEU A 9 3.32 18.31 -9.31
CA LEU A 9 1.92 18.11 -8.91
C LEU A 9 1.12 17.46 -10.03
N PHE A 10 1.33 17.90 -11.27
CA PHE A 10 0.69 17.32 -12.44
C PHE A 10 1.10 15.85 -12.67
N SER A 11 2.41 15.55 -12.58
CA SER A 11 2.90 14.17 -12.67
C SER A 11 2.34 13.29 -11.55
N THR A 12 2.26 13.78 -10.31
CA THR A 12 1.68 13.05 -9.18
C THR A 12 0.20 12.76 -9.42
N LEU A 13 -0.57 13.74 -9.92
CA LEU A 13 -1.98 13.55 -10.23
C LEU A 13 -2.18 12.46 -11.29
N ILE A 14 -1.37 12.46 -12.36
CA ILE A 14 -1.41 11.43 -13.41
C ILE A 14 -1.12 10.05 -12.82
N VAL A 15 -0.11 9.94 -11.96
CA VAL A 15 0.25 8.67 -11.31
C VAL A 15 -0.88 8.18 -10.41
N ILE A 16 -1.46 9.05 -9.58
CA ILE A 16 -2.60 8.70 -8.72
C ILE A 16 -3.77 8.21 -9.57
N LEU A 17 -4.16 8.96 -10.60
CA LEU A 17 -5.25 8.58 -11.49
C LEU A 17 -4.99 7.22 -12.16
N GLY A 18 -3.76 7.00 -12.63
CA GLY A 18 -3.33 5.74 -13.22
C GLY A 18 -3.44 4.57 -12.24
N VAL A 19 -2.91 4.74 -11.02
CA VAL A 19 -2.95 3.70 -9.98
C VAL A 19 -4.39 3.40 -9.55
N VAL A 20 -5.21 4.42 -9.27
CA VAL A 20 -6.61 4.25 -8.86
C VAL A 20 -7.40 3.51 -9.94
N THR A 21 -7.24 3.91 -11.20
CA THR A 21 -7.90 3.26 -12.34
C THR A 21 -7.41 1.81 -12.51
N LEU A 22 -6.10 1.59 -12.39
CA LEU A 22 -5.53 0.25 -12.50
C LEU A 22 -6.08 -0.66 -11.40
N VAL A 23 -6.08 -0.22 -10.14
CA VAL A 23 -6.60 -1.00 -9.01
C VAL A 23 -8.09 -1.29 -9.18
N PHE A 24 -8.88 -0.30 -9.60
CA PHE A 24 -10.29 -0.48 -9.93
C PHE A 24 -10.49 -1.59 -10.96
N LEU A 25 -9.74 -1.54 -12.08
CA LEU A 25 -9.84 -2.55 -13.13
C LEU A 25 -9.35 -3.92 -12.65
N LEU A 26 -8.25 -3.98 -11.88
CA LEU A 26 -7.71 -5.22 -11.36
C LEU A 26 -8.72 -5.94 -10.47
N ILE A 27 -9.43 -5.23 -9.60
CA ILE A 27 -10.47 -5.82 -8.75
C ILE A 27 -11.59 -6.44 -9.59
N HIS A 28 -12.00 -5.80 -10.70
CA HIS A 28 -13.01 -6.35 -11.61
C HIS A 28 -12.50 -7.53 -12.46
N LEU A 29 -11.17 -7.69 -12.58
CA LEU A 29 -10.55 -8.83 -13.25
C LEU A 29 -10.33 -10.01 -12.31
N VAL A 30 -10.39 -9.81 -10.99
CA VAL A 30 -10.28 -10.91 -10.02
C VAL A 30 -11.47 -11.86 -10.23
N PRO A 31 -11.24 -13.16 -10.46
CA PRO A 31 -12.33 -14.11 -10.60
C PRO A 31 -13.09 -14.26 -9.27
N GLY A 32 -14.40 -14.09 -9.32
CA GLY A 32 -15.30 -14.18 -8.16
C GLY A 32 -16.41 -13.13 -8.23
N ASP A 33 -17.49 -13.34 -7.49
CA ASP A 33 -18.56 -12.35 -7.33
C ASP A 33 -18.46 -11.71 -5.93
N PRO A 34 -18.18 -10.39 -5.82
CA PRO A 34 -18.11 -9.72 -4.52
C PRO A 34 -19.41 -9.85 -3.72
N VAL A 35 -20.57 -9.92 -4.39
CA VAL A 35 -21.88 -10.12 -3.75
C VAL A 35 -21.93 -11.50 -3.08
N GLN A 36 -21.43 -12.53 -3.75
CA GLN A 36 -21.35 -13.89 -3.18
C GLN A 36 -20.32 -13.96 -2.06
N ALA A 37 -19.20 -13.24 -2.16
CA ALA A 37 -18.21 -13.17 -1.09
C ALA A 37 -18.78 -12.50 0.18
N MET A 38 -19.71 -11.55 0.04
CA MET A 38 -20.33 -10.84 1.15
C MET A 38 -21.49 -11.58 1.81
N LEU A 39 -22.36 -12.23 1.01
CA LEU A 39 -23.57 -12.91 1.48
C LEU A 39 -23.38 -14.43 1.68
N GLY A 40 -22.33 -15.01 1.11
CA GLY A 40 -22.09 -16.44 1.06
C GLY A 40 -22.85 -17.14 -0.07
N GLU A 41 -22.38 -18.33 -0.45
CA GLU A 41 -22.93 -19.12 -1.57
C GLU A 41 -24.38 -19.57 -1.35
N SER A 42 -24.84 -19.63 -0.10
CA SER A 42 -26.21 -20.05 0.27
C SER A 42 -27.24 -18.92 0.28
N ALA A 43 -26.85 -17.70 -0.07
CA ALA A 43 -27.76 -16.55 -0.08
C ALA A 43 -28.84 -16.68 -1.17
N LYS A 44 -30.06 -16.21 -0.89
CA LYS A 44 -31.14 -16.25 -1.88
C LYS A 44 -30.81 -15.32 -3.05
N PHE A 45 -31.20 -15.73 -4.25
CA PHE A 45 -30.98 -14.95 -5.47
C PHE A 45 -31.53 -13.52 -5.38
N ALA A 46 -32.70 -13.34 -4.74
CA ALA A 46 -33.30 -12.02 -4.54
C ALA A 46 -32.43 -11.09 -3.66
N ASP A 47 -31.79 -11.64 -2.62
CA ASP A 47 -30.92 -10.87 -1.72
C ASP A 47 -29.59 -10.52 -2.41
N GLN A 48 -29.08 -11.41 -3.28
CA GLN A 48 -27.90 -11.15 -4.10
C GLN A 48 -28.15 -10.03 -5.10
N GLU A 49 -29.26 -10.06 -5.84
CA GLU A 49 -29.59 -9.03 -6.81
C GLU A 49 -29.83 -7.66 -6.15
N ALA A 50 -30.53 -7.66 -5.01
CA ALA A 50 -30.75 -6.44 -4.24
C ALA A 50 -29.42 -5.81 -3.76
N LEU A 51 -28.47 -6.63 -3.28
CA LEU A 51 -27.15 -6.15 -2.88
C LEU A 51 -26.36 -5.66 -4.08
N ARG A 52 -26.40 -6.36 -5.22
CA ARG A 52 -25.72 -5.99 -6.45
C ARG A 52 -26.12 -4.59 -6.92
N ILE A 53 -27.43 -4.32 -6.96
CA ILE A 53 -27.99 -3.01 -7.32
C ILE A 53 -27.58 -1.95 -6.29
N SER A 54 -27.62 -2.26 -5.00
CA SER A 54 -27.22 -1.31 -3.95
C SER A 54 -25.74 -0.91 -4.01
N LEU A 55 -24.89 -1.79 -4.52
CA LEU A 55 -23.46 -1.54 -4.75
C LEU A 55 -23.18 -0.91 -6.13
N GLY A 56 -24.21 -0.72 -6.97
CA GLY A 56 -24.07 -0.20 -8.34
C GLY A 56 -23.33 -1.14 -9.30
N LEU A 57 -23.20 -2.42 -8.95
CA LEU A 57 -22.47 -3.42 -9.74
C LEU A 57 -23.24 -3.85 -11.00
N ASP A 58 -24.52 -3.49 -11.10
CA ASP A 58 -25.37 -3.66 -12.28
C ASP A 58 -25.10 -2.61 -13.38
N GLN A 59 -24.41 -1.52 -13.03
CA GLN A 59 -24.16 -0.39 -13.94
C GLN A 59 -22.98 -0.66 -14.89
N PRO A 60 -22.88 0.06 -16.03
CA PRO A 60 -21.70 -0.03 -16.88
C PRO A 60 -20.42 0.36 -16.13
N LEU A 61 -19.30 -0.33 -16.42
CA LEU A 61 -18.01 -0.13 -15.74
C LEU A 61 -17.55 1.34 -15.68
N LEU A 62 -17.81 2.10 -16.75
CA LEU A 62 -17.45 3.52 -16.80
C LEU A 62 -18.22 4.35 -15.77
N VAL A 63 -19.50 4.04 -15.55
CA VAL A 63 -20.34 4.72 -14.55
C VAL A 63 -19.87 4.35 -13.15
N GLN A 64 -19.58 3.06 -12.90
CA GLN A 64 -19.02 2.60 -11.64
C GLN A 64 -17.69 3.31 -11.32
N TRP A 65 -16.80 3.44 -12.30
CA TRP A 65 -15.52 4.13 -12.13
C TRP A 65 -15.71 5.63 -11.84
N GLN A 66 -16.64 6.31 -12.52
CA GLN A 66 -16.93 7.72 -12.26
C GLN A 66 -17.47 7.94 -10.84
N SER A 67 -18.44 7.13 -10.42
CA SER A 67 -18.98 7.18 -9.06
C SER A 67 -17.90 6.92 -8.01
N TYR A 68 -17.02 5.94 -8.25
CA TYR A 68 -15.89 5.65 -7.38
C TYR A 68 -14.92 6.83 -7.28
N MET A 69 -14.56 7.45 -8.42
CA MET A 69 -13.68 8.62 -8.45
C MET A 69 -14.29 9.83 -7.73
N LEU A 70 -15.59 10.07 -7.89
CA LEU A 70 -16.29 11.15 -7.19
C LEU A 70 -16.27 10.92 -5.67
N GLY A 71 -16.58 9.72 -5.20
CA GLY A 71 -16.49 9.36 -3.79
C GLY A 71 -15.09 9.61 -3.23
N LEU A 72 -14.04 9.17 -3.93
CA LEU A 72 -12.66 9.41 -3.52
C LEU A 72 -12.32 10.91 -3.39
N LEU A 73 -12.84 11.76 -4.29
CA LEU A 73 -12.62 13.21 -4.23
C LEU A 73 -13.38 13.86 -3.07
N GLU A 74 -14.52 13.30 -2.67
CA GLU A 74 -15.29 13.72 -1.50
C GLU A 74 -14.72 13.16 -0.18
N GLY A 75 -13.70 12.28 -0.26
CA GLY A 75 -13.09 11.62 0.88
C GLY A 75 -13.81 10.35 1.33
N ASP A 76 -14.80 9.88 0.55
CA ASP A 76 -15.47 8.61 0.76
C ASP A 76 -14.63 7.47 0.15
N LEU A 77 -14.01 6.68 1.02
CA LEU A 77 -13.27 5.47 0.63
C LEU A 77 -14.17 4.23 0.52
N GLY A 78 -15.44 4.35 0.93
CA GLY A 78 -16.40 3.27 1.00
C GLY A 78 -16.24 2.38 2.23
N ASN A 79 -16.97 1.25 2.19
CA ASN A 79 -16.97 0.24 3.24
C ASN A 79 -16.22 -1.01 2.79
N SER A 80 -15.57 -1.67 3.75
CA SER A 80 -14.88 -2.93 3.53
C SER A 80 -15.88 -4.06 3.30
N LEU A 81 -15.69 -4.81 2.20
CA LEU A 81 -16.50 -5.99 1.88
C LEU A 81 -16.36 -7.11 2.93
N TYR A 82 -15.22 -7.17 3.62
CA TYR A 82 -14.91 -8.21 4.60
C TYR A 82 -15.32 -7.84 6.03
N SER A 83 -14.88 -6.67 6.49
CA SER A 83 -15.11 -6.22 7.88
C SER A 83 -16.40 -5.41 8.04
N LYS A 84 -17.09 -5.07 6.94
CA LYS A 84 -18.39 -4.37 6.91
C LYS A 84 -18.39 -2.99 7.60
N GLY A 85 -17.22 -2.37 7.74
CA GLY A 85 -17.07 -1.03 8.33
C GLY A 85 -16.36 -0.05 7.39
N PRO A 86 -16.34 1.25 7.74
CA PRO A 86 -15.69 2.29 6.93
C PRO A 86 -14.20 2.02 6.77
N ILE A 87 -13.70 2.11 5.53
CA ILE A 87 -12.29 1.86 5.23
C ILE A 87 -11.38 2.90 5.90
N ILE A 88 -11.86 4.14 6.02
CA ILE A 88 -11.10 5.23 6.64
C ILE A 88 -10.74 4.94 8.10
N ASP A 89 -11.66 4.34 8.86
CA ASP A 89 -11.43 3.98 10.26
C ASP A 89 -10.36 2.90 10.37
N MET A 90 -10.40 1.91 9.48
CA MET A 90 -9.40 0.84 9.43
C MET A 90 -8.00 1.36 9.07
N ILE A 91 -7.91 2.40 8.24
CA ILE A 91 -6.64 3.07 7.92
C ILE A 91 -6.13 3.79 9.16
N TRP A 92 -6.98 4.57 9.83
CA TRP A 92 -6.60 5.31 11.05
C TRP A 92 -6.20 4.41 12.21
N GLU A 93 -6.81 3.23 12.33
CA GLU A 93 -6.45 2.25 13.34
C GLU A 93 -5.02 1.69 13.13
N ARG A 94 -4.60 1.51 11.87
CA ARG A 94 -3.30 0.90 11.51
C ARG A 94 -2.19 1.93 11.26
N PHE A 95 -2.56 3.17 10.98
CA PHE A 95 -1.61 4.23 10.65
C PHE A 95 -0.59 4.50 11.78
N PRO A 96 -0.97 4.60 13.08
CA PRO A 96 -0.02 4.82 14.16
C PRO A 96 1.06 3.74 14.25
N ALA A 97 0.66 2.46 14.19
CA ALA A 97 1.61 1.35 14.23
C ALA A 97 2.58 1.39 13.03
N THR A 98 2.08 1.73 11.84
CA THR A 98 2.93 1.90 10.64
C THR A 98 3.94 3.03 10.83
N LEU A 99 3.50 4.15 11.40
CA LEU A 99 4.35 5.30 11.67
C LEU A 99 5.42 4.98 12.71
N GLU A 100 5.04 4.31 13.80
CA GLU A 100 5.98 3.85 14.84
C GLU A 100 7.05 2.92 14.25
N LEU A 101 6.65 1.92 13.46
CA LEU A 101 7.58 1.01 12.79
C LEU A 101 8.51 1.73 11.81
N ALA A 102 7.97 2.67 11.01
CA ALA A 102 8.77 3.44 10.06
C ALA A 102 9.81 4.32 10.77
N LEU A 103 9.42 4.99 11.85
CA LEU A 103 10.32 5.83 12.63
C LEU A 103 11.37 5.00 13.38
N ALA A 104 10.97 3.89 14.00
CA ALA A 104 11.91 2.98 14.65
C ALA A 104 12.93 2.40 13.64
N GLY A 105 12.47 1.97 12.47
CA GLY A 105 13.33 1.48 11.40
C GLY A 105 14.29 2.56 10.90
N LEU A 106 13.81 3.80 10.71
CA LEU A 106 14.64 4.93 10.33
C LEU A 106 15.71 5.23 11.39
N LEU A 107 15.36 5.22 12.67
CA LEU A 107 16.32 5.43 13.76
C LEU A 107 17.41 4.36 13.76
N VAL A 108 17.05 3.08 13.66
CA VAL A 108 18.02 1.98 13.54
C VAL A 108 18.91 2.16 12.32
N ALA A 109 18.32 2.52 11.17
CA ALA A 109 19.07 2.77 9.95
C ALA A 109 20.07 3.92 10.11
N LEU A 110 19.69 5.03 10.74
CA LEU A 110 20.59 6.16 10.99
C LEU A 110 21.72 5.78 11.97
N VAL A 111 21.40 5.08 13.05
CA VAL A 111 22.36 4.66 14.07
C VAL A 111 23.40 3.70 13.50
N LEU A 112 23.02 2.84 12.55
CA LEU A 112 23.96 1.89 11.92
C LEU A 112 24.66 2.48 10.70
N ALA A 113 23.92 3.11 9.79
CA ALA A 113 24.46 3.57 8.52
C ALA A 113 25.40 4.77 8.68
N LEU A 114 25.12 5.72 9.58
CA LEU A 114 25.97 6.90 9.73
C LEU A 114 27.38 6.55 10.24
N PRO A 115 27.56 5.75 11.31
CA PRO A 115 28.90 5.37 11.78
C PRO A 115 29.61 4.45 10.79
N LEU A 116 28.95 3.41 10.28
CA LEU A 116 29.56 2.48 9.34
C LEU A 116 29.96 3.18 8.04
N GLY A 117 29.08 4.01 7.48
CA GLY A 117 29.35 4.80 6.28
C GLY A 117 30.47 5.81 6.49
N SER A 118 30.51 6.48 7.63
CA SER A 118 31.59 7.43 7.96
C SER A 118 32.94 6.73 8.12
N ILE A 119 33.00 5.59 8.82
CA ILE A 119 34.24 4.83 9.01
C ILE A 119 34.74 4.26 7.68
N ALA A 120 33.85 3.68 6.86
CA ALA A 120 34.19 3.17 5.54
C ALA A 120 34.76 4.28 4.64
N ALA A 121 34.13 5.46 4.64
CA ALA A 121 34.59 6.61 3.86
C ALA A 121 35.97 7.13 4.31
N LEU A 122 36.21 7.22 5.64
CA LEU A 122 37.49 7.68 6.19
C LEU A 122 38.61 6.66 6.04
N ARG A 123 38.29 5.36 5.97
CA ARG A 123 39.25 4.25 5.86
C ARG A 123 39.03 3.46 4.59
N LYS A 124 39.00 4.15 3.46
CA LYS A 124 38.83 3.57 2.13
C LYS A 124 39.82 2.43 1.85
N ASP A 125 39.34 1.39 1.18
CA ASP A 125 40.09 0.19 0.77
C ASP A 125 40.69 -0.60 1.96
N SER A 126 40.18 -0.37 3.18
CA SER A 126 40.57 -1.10 4.38
C SER A 126 39.60 -2.25 4.72
N ALA A 127 39.96 -3.08 5.69
CA ALA A 127 39.06 -4.12 6.21
C ALA A 127 37.75 -3.56 6.78
N TYR A 128 37.74 -2.31 7.28
CA TYR A 128 36.53 -1.67 7.79
C TYR A 128 35.58 -1.24 6.66
N ASP A 129 36.13 -0.77 5.54
CA ASP A 129 35.37 -0.42 4.33
C ASP A 129 34.75 -1.69 3.73
N ASN A 130 35.58 -2.69 3.42
CA ASN A 130 35.13 -3.97 2.87
C ASN A 130 34.13 -4.68 3.79
N GLY A 131 34.36 -4.69 5.12
CA GLY A 131 33.45 -5.31 6.08
C GLY A 131 32.08 -4.60 6.15
N SER A 132 32.08 -3.27 6.13
CA SER A 132 30.84 -2.47 6.11
C SER A 132 30.05 -2.70 4.82
N MET A 133 30.74 -2.82 3.69
CA MET A 133 30.12 -3.10 2.40
C MET A 133 29.53 -4.50 2.33
N VAL A 134 30.23 -5.52 2.84
CA VAL A 134 29.67 -6.89 2.96
C VAL A 134 28.42 -6.89 3.85
N PHE A 135 28.46 -6.22 5.00
CA PHE A 135 27.31 -6.11 5.89
C PHE A 135 26.11 -5.44 5.20
N ALA A 136 26.33 -4.33 4.50
CA ALA A 136 25.28 -3.63 3.75
C ALA A 136 24.71 -4.52 2.63
N LEU A 137 25.57 -5.23 1.89
CA LEU A 137 25.14 -6.15 0.84
C LEU A 137 24.28 -7.30 1.38
N LEU A 138 24.63 -7.87 2.53
CA LEU A 138 23.80 -8.90 3.16
C LEU A 138 22.41 -8.34 3.49
N GLY A 139 22.35 -7.16 4.10
CA GLY A 139 21.07 -6.52 4.44
C GLY A 139 20.18 -6.23 3.23
N VAL A 140 20.76 -5.72 2.13
CA VAL A 140 20.01 -5.40 0.90
C VAL A 140 19.62 -6.65 0.10
N SER A 141 20.45 -7.69 0.15
CA SER A 141 20.26 -8.90 -0.65
C SER A 141 19.27 -9.90 -0.04
N ILE A 142 19.04 -9.81 1.28
CA ILE A 142 18.08 -10.67 1.96
C ILE A 142 16.65 -10.14 1.71
N PRO A 143 15.71 -10.97 1.23
CA PRO A 143 14.33 -10.54 1.05
C PRO A 143 13.63 -10.21 2.39
N ASN A 144 12.93 -9.07 2.43
CA ASN A 144 12.21 -8.62 3.65
C ASN A 144 11.21 -9.66 4.19
N PHE A 145 10.51 -10.39 3.30
CA PHE A 145 9.55 -11.41 3.70
C PHE A 145 10.19 -12.60 4.43
N TRP A 146 11.50 -12.83 4.23
CA TRP A 146 12.26 -13.87 4.92
C TRP A 146 12.93 -13.32 6.18
N LEU A 147 13.52 -12.13 6.08
CA LEU A 147 14.26 -11.52 7.19
C LEU A 147 13.36 -11.24 8.41
N GLY A 148 12.17 -10.71 8.16
CA GLY A 148 11.22 -10.34 9.23
C GLY A 148 10.91 -11.52 10.17
N PRO A 149 10.38 -12.64 9.67
CA PRO A 149 10.15 -13.83 10.49
C PRO A 149 11.40 -14.38 11.17
N MET A 150 12.56 -14.39 10.49
CA MET A 150 13.81 -14.89 11.08
C MET A 150 14.23 -14.07 12.31
N LEU A 151 14.07 -12.75 12.27
CA LEU A 151 14.35 -11.88 13.42
C LEU A 151 13.36 -12.04 14.58
N ILE A 152 12.18 -12.61 14.35
CA ILE A 152 11.22 -12.93 15.42
C ILE A 152 11.62 -14.24 16.12
N TYR A 153 12.21 -15.20 15.39
CA TYR A 153 12.58 -16.51 15.92
C TYR A 153 13.95 -16.55 16.63
N LEU A 154 14.85 -15.61 16.32
CA LEU A 154 16.21 -15.50 16.88
C LEU A 154 16.24 -14.61 18.12
#